data_AF-A0A5K7S859-F1
#
_entry.id   AF-A0A5K7S859-F1
#
_cell.length_a   1.000
_cell.length_b   1.000
_cell.length_c   1.000
_cell.angle_alpha   90.00
_cell.angle_beta   90.00
_cell.angle_gamma   90.00
#
_symmetry.space_group_name_H-M   'P 1'
#
loop_
_entity.id
_entity.type
_entity.pdbx_description
1 polymer ?
#
loop_
_entity_poly.entity_id
_entity_poly.type
_entity_poly.pdbx_seq_one_letter_code
_entity_poly.pdbx_strand_id
1 'polypeptide(L)' 'MNDTRIDQIINILYAATAISVLPGAFFRLQHYPYGNYLLLGGFILGTILGISKLIITKS' A
#
# COMPACT_ATOMS: atom_id res chain seq x y z
N MET A 1 -3.56 -19.30 -15.87
CA MET A 1 -3.29 -20.00 -14.58
C MET A 1 -2.33 -19.22 -13.68
N ASN A 2 -1.50 -18.31 -14.21
CA ASN A 2 -0.65 -17.44 -13.39
C ASN A 2 -1.40 -16.18 -12.91
N ASP A 3 -2.40 -15.76 -13.67
CA ASP A 3 -3.12 -14.48 -13.50
C ASP A 3 -3.93 -14.44 -12.20
N THR A 4 -4.61 -15.55 -11.87
CA THR A 4 -5.34 -15.70 -10.59
C THR A 4 -4.43 -15.70 -9.37
N ARG A 5 -3.18 -16.17 -9.48
CA ARG A 5 -2.21 -16.08 -8.39
C ARG A 5 -1.66 -14.67 -8.24
N ILE A 6 -1.42 -13.98 -9.36
CA ILE A 6 -0.99 -12.58 -9.36
C ILE A 6 -2.08 -11.67 -8.77
N ASP A 7 -3.35 -11.87 -9.14
CA ASP A 7 -4.47 -11.13 -8.57
C ASP A 7 -4.61 -11.34 -7.05
N GLN A 8 -4.42 -12.57 -6.57
CA GLN A 8 -4.40 -12.86 -5.13
C GLN A 8 -3.26 -12.13 -4.41
N ILE A 9 -2.05 -12.15 -4.96
CA ILE A 9 -0.89 -11.47 -4.39
C ILE A 9 -1.12 -9.95 -4.34
N ILE A 10 -1.66 -9.37 -5.42
CA ILE A 10 -1.98 -7.95 -5.51
C ILE A 10 -3.05 -7.56 -4.47
N ASN A 11 -4.10 -8.38 -4.30
CA ASN A 11 -5.13 -8.10 -3.29
C ASN A 11 -4.58 -8.17 -1.87
N ILE A 12 -3.70 -9.13 -1.56
CA ILE A 12 -3.03 -9.22 -0.27
C ILE A 12 -2.14 -8.00 -0.02
N LEU A 13 -1.37 -7.56 -1.03
CA LEU A 13 -0.53 -6.37 -0.95
C LEU A 13 -1.36 -5.09 -0.75
N TYR A 14 -2.51 -4.97 -1.41
CA TYR A 14 -3.45 -3.87 -1.19
C TYR A 14 -4.00 -3.84 0.23
N ALA A 15 -4.41 -4.99 0.76
CA ALA A 15 -4.89 -5.09 2.14
C ALA A 15 -3.79 -4.75 3.15
N ALA A 16 -2.56 -5.26 2.95
CA ALA A 16 -1.41 -4.94 3.78
C ALA A 16 -1.07 -3.44 3.75
N THR A 17 -1.19 -2.81 2.58
CA THR A 17 -1.00 -1.36 2.42
C THR A 17 -2.05 -0.58 3.19
N ALA A 18 -3.32 -0.95 3.09
CA ALA A 18 -4.40 -0.31 3.84
C ALA A 18 -4.17 -0.42 5.36
N ILE A 19 -3.76 -1.59 5.84
CA ILE A 19 -3.38 -1.83 7.25
C ILE A 19 -2.14 -1.04 7.66
N SER A 20 -1.27 -0.64 6.73
CA SER A 20 -0.08 0.16 7.03
C SER A 20 -0.37 1.67 7.04
N VAL A 21 -1.28 2.12 6.19
CA VAL A 21 -1.69 3.53 6.08
C VAL A 21 -2.53 3.98 7.28
N LEU A 22 -3.43 3.14 7.80
CA LEU A 22 -4.31 3.49 8.92
C LEU A 22 -3.54 3.79 10.23
N PRO A 23 -2.60 2.94 10.69
CA PRO A 23 -1.74 3.24 11.84
C PRO A 23 -0.81 4.42 11.57
N GLY A 24 -0.27 4.55 10.35
CA GLY A 24 0.56 5.71 9.98
C GLY A 24 -0.20 7.03 10.09
N ALA A 25 -1.45 7.06 9.63
CA ALA A 25 -2.34 8.22 9.78
C ALA A 25 -2.68 8.50 11.25
N PHE A 26 -2.93 7.46 12.05
CA PHE A 26 -3.19 7.58 13.49
C PHE A 26 -1.99 8.16 14.25
N PHE A 27 -0.76 7.67 13.99
CA PHE A 27 0.45 8.21 14.60
C PHE A 27 0.74 9.66 14.20
N ARG A 28 0.38 10.06 12.98
CA ARG A 28 0.47 11.48 12.55
C ARG A 28 -0.48 12.37 13.34
N LEU A 29 -1.72 11.92 13.56
CA LEU A 29 -2.71 12.64 14.36
C LEU A 29 -2.29 12.79 15.83
N GLN A 30 -1.56 11.81 16.37
CA GLN A 30 -1.01 11.86 17.73
C GLN A 30 0.28 12.71 17.87
N HIS A 31 0.69 13.47 16.86
CA HIS A 31 1.96 14.21 16.86
C HIS A 31 3.18 13.33 17.15
N TYR A 32 3.14 12.05 16.72
CA TYR A 32 4.30 11.19 16.82
C TYR A 32 5.39 11.73 15.88
N PRO A 33 6.63 12.00 16.36
CA PRO A 33 7.68 12.64 15.55
C PRO A 33 8.04 11.82 14.30
N TYR A 34 7.76 10.51 14.31
CA TYR A 34 7.97 9.61 13.18
C TYR A 34 6.72 9.36 12.32
N GLY A 35 5.56 9.93 12.67
CA GLY A 35 4.29 9.71 11.94
C GLY A 35 4.32 10.20 10.49
N ASN A 36 5.12 11.23 10.20
CA ASN A 36 5.28 11.73 8.84
C ASN A 36 6.05 10.73 7.95
N TYR A 37 7.07 10.06 8.48
CA TYR A 37 7.81 9.02 7.76
C TYR A 37 6.95 7.79 7.48
N LEU A 38 6.08 7.41 8.43
CA LEU A 38 5.17 6.28 8.28
C LEU A 38 4.09 6.54 7.22
N LEU A 39 3.55 7.76 7.18
CA LEU A 39 2.63 8.18 6.12
C LEU A 39 3.28 8.25 4.75
N LEU A 40 4.47 8.85 4.66
CA LEU A 40 5.17 9.00 3.38
C LEU A 40 5.59 7.63 2.84
N GLY A 41 6.07 6.74 3.70
CA GLY A 41 6.38 5.35 3.36
C GLY A 41 5.15 4.57 2.87
N GLY A 42 4.03 4.66 3.61
CA GLY A 42 2.76 4.01 3.21
C GLY A 42 2.21 4.55 1.90
N PHE A 43 2.31 5.86 1.67
CA PHE A 43 1.85 6.51 0.44
C PHE A 43 2.68 6.10 -0.79
N ILE A 44 4.01 6.09 -0.65
CA ILE A 44 4.92 5.66 -1.73
C ILE A 44 4.68 4.19 -2.08
N LEU A 45 4.61 3.30 -1.08
CA LEU A 45 4.33 1.88 -1.28
C LEU A 45 2.98 1.66 -1.97
N GLY A 46 1.92 2.34 -1.51
CA GLY A 46 0.60 2.24 -2.13
C GLY A 46 0.57 2.72 -3.57
N THR A 47 1.31 3.79 -3.89
CA THR A 47 1.41 4.32 -5.25
C THR A 47 2.13 3.33 -6.18
N ILE A 48 3.26 2.76 -5.73
CA ILE A 48 4.02 1.76 -6.50
C ILE A 48 3.17 0.51 -6.77
N LEU A 49 2.48 0.00 -5.75
CA LEU A 49 1.62 -1.17 -5.89
C LEU A 49 0.42 -0.92 -6.81
N GLY A 50 -0.18 0.27 -6.74
CA GLY A 50 -1.25 0.66 -7.63
C GLY A 50 -0.80 0.77 -9.09
N ILE A 51 0.38 1.34 -9.34
CA ILE A 51 0.97 1.40 -10.69
C ILE A 51 1.29 -0.01 -11.20
N SER A 52 1.88 -0.88 -10.38
CA SER A 52 2.17 -2.26 -10.77
C SER A 52 0.91 -3.03 -11.15
N LYS A 53 -0.17 -2.90 -10.36
CA LYS A 53 -1.47 -3.49 -10.69
C LYS A 53 -2.02 -2.95 -12.01
N LEU A 54 -1.96 -1.63 -12.22
CA LEU A 54 -2.42 -0.99 -13.43
C LEU A 54 -1.68 -1.49 -14.67
N ILE A 55 -0.35 -1.64 -14.59
CA ILE A 55 0.48 -2.15 -15.70
C ILE A 55 0.12 -3.60 -16.02
N ILE A 56 -0.02 -4.45 -15.01
CA ILE A 56 -0.34 -5.87 -15.18
C ILE A 56 -1.74 -6.06 -15.79
N THR A 57 -2.74 -5.31 -15.33
CA THR A 57 -4.11 -5.38 -15.88
C THR A 57 -4.20 -4.87 -17.33
N LYS A 58 -3.26 -4.03 -17.77
CA LYS A 58 -3.29 -3.41 -19.10
C LYS A 58 -2.40 -4.14 -20.13
N SER A 59 -1.62 -5.14 -19.71
CA SER A 59 -0.75 -5.99 -20.56
C SER A 59 -1.44 -7.30 -20.91
#